data_AF-A0A919ZBX0-F1
#
_entry.id   AF-A0A919ZBX0-F1
#
_cell.length_a   1.000
_cell.length_b   1.000
_cell.length_c   1.000
_cell.angle_alpha   90.00
_cell.angle_beta   90.00
_cell.angle_gamma   90.00
#
_symmetry.space_group_name_H-M   'P 1'
#
loop_
_entity.id
_entity.type
_entity.pdbx_description
1 polymer ?
#
loop_
_entity_poly.entity_id
_entity_poly.type
_entity_poly.pdbx_seq_one_letter_code
_entity_poly.pdbx_strand_id
1 'polypeptide(L)'
;MSGVPVSPHQDREGLTHLLEELKRTTLAYTTAAADSHGPAVRRLFGHLLASTLELHSELHAFLVAERLLASPPPAEKAEISRLVKHHQRSEQETLLLVERSLNGPDSVEDGCYPS
;
A
#
# COMPACT_ATOMS: atom_id res chain seq x y z
N MET A 1 -39.74 -12.01 18.36
CA MET A 1 -38.40 -11.97 17.71
C MET A 1 -37.59 -10.93 18.47
N SER A 2 -36.73 -11.37 19.38
CA SER A 2 -35.96 -10.46 20.24
C SER A 2 -34.79 -9.91 19.42
N GLY A 3 -34.86 -8.65 19.03
CA GLY A 3 -33.72 -7.96 18.43
C GLY A 3 -32.62 -7.89 19.47
N VAL A 4 -31.53 -8.64 19.26
CA VAL A 4 -30.35 -8.55 20.10
C VAL A 4 -29.89 -7.09 20.02
N PRO A 5 -29.79 -6.35 21.13
CA PRO A 5 -29.20 -5.03 21.10
C PRO A 5 -27.72 -5.21 20.75
N VAL A 6 -27.37 -4.94 19.49
CA VAL A 6 -25.97 -4.74 19.08
C VAL A 6 -25.42 -3.68 20.02
N SER A 7 -24.49 -4.11 20.86
CA SER A 7 -23.90 -3.25 21.85
C SER A 7 -22.89 -2.35 21.14
N PRO A 8 -22.84 -1.04 21.44
CA PRO A 8 -21.99 -0.06 20.74
C PRO A 8 -20.49 -0.39 20.80
N HIS A 9 -20.08 -1.28 21.70
CA HIS A 9 -18.72 -1.81 21.78
C HIS A 9 -18.38 -2.78 20.63
N GLN A 10 -19.36 -3.51 20.10
CA GLN A 10 -19.16 -4.50 19.04
C GLN A 10 -18.93 -3.84 17.68
N ASP A 11 -19.65 -2.76 17.38
CA ASP A 11 -19.41 -1.96 16.17
C ASP A 11 -18.01 -1.33 16.20
N ARG A 12 -17.60 -0.82 17.37
CA ARG A 12 -16.26 -0.27 17.57
C ARG A 12 -15.17 -1.32 17.31
N GLU A 13 -15.28 -2.48 17.95
CA GLU A 13 -14.30 -3.56 17.81
C GLU A 13 -14.19 -4.06 16.37
N GLY A 14 -15.34 -4.22 15.69
CA GLY A 14 -15.39 -4.62 14.28
C GLY A 14 -14.71 -3.60 13.36
N LEU A 15 -14.96 -2.30 13.56
CA LEU A 15 -14.32 -1.25 12.76
C LEU A 15 -12.83 -1.11 13.06
N THR A 16 -12.39 -1.26 14.32
CA THR A 16 -10.96 -1.27 14.66
C THR A 16 -10.25 -2.49 14.09
N HIS A 17 -10.90 -3.66 14.09
CA HIS A 17 -10.35 -4.86 13.48
C HIS A 17 -10.22 -4.70 11.96
N LEU A 18 -11.22 -4.12 11.30
CA LEU A 18 -11.14 -3.79 9.87
C LEU A 18 -9.97 -2.84 9.58
N LEU A 19 -9.74 -1.84 10.44
CA LEU A 19 -8.61 -0.92 10.30
C LEU A 19 -7.26 -1.65 10.39
N GLU A 20 -7.12 -2.62 11.28
CA GLU A 20 -5.93 -3.48 11.39
C GLU A 20 -5.75 -4.38 10.17
N GLU A 21 -6.83 -4.96 9.64
CA GLU A 21 -6.78 -5.79 8.43
C GLU A 21 -6.39 -4.96 7.20
N LEU A 22 -6.86 -3.71 7.09
CA LEU A 22 -6.42 -2.78 6.04
C LEU A 22 -4.91 -2.51 6.11
N LYS A 23 -4.32 -2.49 7.32
CA LYS A 23 -2.86 -2.35 7.46
C LYS A 23 -2.11 -3.60 7.02
N ARG A 24 -2.61 -4.78 7.41
CA ARG A 24 -2.00 -6.06 7.00
C ARG A 24 -2.04 -6.24 5.50
N THR A 25 -3.16 -5.90 4.86
CA THR A 25 -3.31 -5.96 3.40
C THR A 25 -2.43 -4.93 2.69
N THR A 26 -2.30 -3.71 3.23
CA THR A 26 -1.33 -2.70 2.74
C THR A 26 0.09 -3.26 2.72
N LEU A 27 0.55 -3.91 3.80
CA LEU A 27 1.87 -4.53 3.85
C LEU A 27 2.00 -5.68 2.84
N ALA A 28 1.00 -6.55 2.75
CA ALA A 28 1.00 -7.66 1.80
C ALA A 28 1.08 -7.18 0.34
N TYR A 29 0.33 -6.14 -0.03
CA TYR A 29 0.41 -5.56 -1.38
C TYR A 29 1.73 -4.85 -1.64
N THR A 30 2.32 -4.22 -0.62
CA THR A 30 3.65 -3.64 -0.73
C THR A 30 4.70 -4.71 -1.01
N THR A 31 4.69 -5.82 -0.26
CA THR A 31 5.58 -6.97 -0.50
C THR A 31 5.32 -7.60 -1.86
N ALA A 32 4.06 -7.84 -2.22
CA ALA A 32 3.71 -8.43 -3.50
C ALA A 32 4.13 -7.55 -4.68
N ALA A 33 3.99 -6.22 -4.57
CA ALA A 33 4.51 -5.28 -5.57
C ALA A 33 6.04 -5.39 -5.70
N ALA A 34 6.76 -5.48 -4.58
CA ALA A 34 8.22 -5.60 -4.57
C ALA A 34 8.69 -6.90 -5.25
N ASP A 35 8.07 -8.03 -4.88
CA ASP A 35 8.41 -9.38 -5.34
C ASP A 35 7.91 -9.66 -6.77
N SER A 36 6.98 -8.86 -7.29
CA SER A 36 6.42 -9.04 -8.64
C SER A 36 7.46 -8.83 -9.74
N HIS A 37 7.75 -9.88 -10.51
CA HIS A 37 8.73 -9.79 -11.61
C HIS A 37 8.20 -9.04 -12.84
N GLY A 38 6.88 -8.98 -13.03
CA GLY A 38 6.24 -8.34 -14.18
C GLY A 38 5.77 -6.90 -13.90
N PRO A 39 6.05 -5.91 -14.77
CA PRO A 39 5.63 -4.52 -14.55
C PRO A 39 4.10 -4.36 -14.52
N ALA A 40 3.35 -5.19 -15.25
CA ALA A 40 1.89 -5.18 -15.18
C ALA A 40 1.35 -5.61 -13.81
N VAL A 41 1.93 -6.67 -13.23
CA VAL A 41 1.51 -7.20 -11.92
C VAL A 41 1.92 -6.24 -10.80
N ARG A 42 3.12 -5.66 -10.89
CA ARG A 42 3.58 -4.60 -9.98
C ARG A 42 2.64 -3.39 -9.99
N ARG A 43 2.19 -2.94 -11.17
CA ARG A 43 1.20 -1.85 -11.29
C ARG A 43 -0.15 -2.22 -10.68
N LEU A 44 -0.60 -3.47 -10.84
CA LEU A 44 -1.83 -3.94 -10.21
C LEU A 44 -1.75 -3.86 -8.68
N PHE A 45 -0.68 -4.38 -8.08
CA PHE A 45 -0.48 -4.27 -6.64
C PHE A 45 -0.31 -2.82 -6.17
N GLY A 46 0.30 -1.96 -6.97
CA GLY A 46 0.34 -0.51 -6.71
C GLY A 46 -1.05 0.12 -6.67
N HIS A 47 -1.93 -0.22 -7.63
CA HIS A 47 -3.32 0.25 -7.63
C HIS A 47 -4.10 -0.25 -6.41
N LEU A 48 -3.96 -1.54 -6.07
CA LEU A 48 -4.59 -2.12 -4.88
C LEU A 48 -4.07 -1.45 -3.60
N LEU A 49 -2.76 -1.20 -3.51
CA LEU A 49 -2.15 -0.51 -2.38
C LEU A 49 -2.70 0.91 -2.22
N ALA A 50 -2.78 1.69 -3.31
CA ALA A 50 -3.32 3.05 -3.28
C ALA A 50 -4.77 3.05 -2.80
N SER A 51 -5.62 2.18 -3.36
CA SER A 51 -7.03 2.07 -2.97
C SER A 51 -7.20 1.63 -1.51
N THR A 52 -6.38 0.69 -1.02
CA THR A 52 -6.41 0.27 0.38
C THR A 52 -5.99 1.39 1.34
N LEU A 53 -5.00 2.21 0.97
CA LEU A 53 -4.56 3.36 1.78
C LEU A 53 -5.62 4.46 1.85
N GLU A 54 -6.35 4.71 0.77
CA GLU A 54 -7.49 5.63 0.75
C GLU A 54 -8.58 5.13 1.72
N LEU A 55 -8.99 3.87 1.59
CA LEU A 55 -10.00 3.26 2.46
C LEU A 55 -9.58 3.27 3.94
N HIS A 56 -8.31 3.00 4.23
CA HIS A 56 -7.76 3.10 5.59
C HIS A 56 -7.86 4.52 6.14
N SER A 57 -7.57 5.52 5.31
CA SER A 57 -7.63 6.93 5.69
C SER A 57 -9.06 7.39 5.97
N GLU A 58 -10.01 6.99 5.12
CA GLU A 58 -11.44 7.28 5.29
C GLU A 58 -11.99 6.64 6.57
N LEU A 59 -11.72 5.35 6.78
CA LEU A 59 -12.17 4.63 7.98
C LEU A 59 -11.55 5.22 9.25
N HIS A 60 -10.26 5.57 9.22
CA HIS A 60 -9.60 6.23 10.34
C HIS A 60 -10.24 7.59 10.65
N ALA A 61 -10.52 8.41 9.63
CA ALA A 61 -11.19 9.70 9.82
C ALA A 61 -12.59 9.55 10.43
N PHE A 62 -13.37 8.58 9.93
CA PHE A 62 -14.68 8.23 10.49
C PHE A 62 -14.59 7.83 11.96
N LEU A 63 -13.69 6.91 12.29
CA LEU A 63 -13.50 6.42 13.66
C LEU A 63 -13.05 7.51 14.65
N VAL A 64 -12.27 8.49 14.18
CA VAL A 64 -11.90 9.67 14.98
C VAL A 64 -13.11 10.58 15.21
N ALA A 65 -13.91 10.84 14.17
CA ALA A 65 -15.10 11.69 14.26
C ALA A 65 -16.13 11.14 15.25
N GLU A 66 -16.34 9.83 15.23
CA GLU A 66 -17.25 9.12 16.14
C GLU A 66 -16.67 8.91 17.56
N ARG A 67 -15.45 9.39 17.83
CA ARG A 67 -14.71 9.17 19.09
C ARG A 67 -14.56 7.69 19.45
N LEU A 68 -14.59 6.82 18.45
CA LEU A 68 -14.51 5.37 18.59
C LEU A 68 -13.07 4.89 18.71
N LEU A 69 -12.12 5.64 18.16
CA LEU A 69 -10.70 5.49 18.47
C LEU A 69 -10.36 6.29 19.73
N ALA A 70 -9.78 5.63 20.74
CA ALA A 70 -8.85 6.34 21.62
C ALA A 70 -7.75 6.89 20.71
N SER A 71 -7.35 8.16 20.87
CA SER A 71 -6.36 8.82 19.99
C SER A 71 -5.25 7.83 19.62
N PRO A 72 -5.04 7.54 18.32
CA PRO A 72 -4.07 6.54 17.91
C PRO A 72 -2.71 6.91 18.52
N PRO A 73 -1.96 5.95 19.07
CA PRO A 73 -0.66 6.24 19.63
C PRO A 73 0.20 6.91 18.54
N PRO A 74 1.02 7.93 18.88
CA PRO A 74 1.80 8.69 17.90
C PRO A 74 2.65 7.83 16.94
N ALA A 75 3.07 6.65 17.41
CA ALA A 75 3.78 5.64 16.63
C ALA A 75 3.03 5.23 15.36
N GLU A 76 1.71 5.13 15.44
CA GLU A 76 0.87 4.61 14.37
C GLU A 76 0.77 5.58 13.18
N LYS A 77 0.64 6.88 13.46
CA LYS A 77 0.68 7.94 12.44
C LYS A 77 2.06 8.03 11.77
N ALA A 78 3.12 7.84 12.55
CA ALA A 78 4.48 7.85 12.05
C ALA A 78 4.76 6.65 11.14
N GLU A 79 4.25 5.47 11.49
CA GLU A 79 4.33 4.24 10.68
C GLU A 79 3.68 4.43 9.30
N ILE A 80 2.43 4.93 9.28
CA ILE A 80 1.69 5.20 8.03
C ILE A 80 2.43 6.24 7.18
N SER A 81 2.87 7.34 7.81
CA SER A 81 3.63 8.39 7.11
C SER A 81 4.95 7.85 6.54
N ARG A 82 5.61 6.92 7.24
CA ARG A 82 6.81 6.23 6.73
C ARG A 82 6.47 5.36 5.53
N LEU A 83 5.40 4.57 5.61
CA LEU A 83 4.99 3.69 4.51
C LEU A 83 4.70 4.51 3.24
N VAL A 84 3.96 5.61 3.37
CA VAL A 84 3.65 6.51 2.26
C VAL A 84 4.93 7.11 1.65
N LYS A 85 5.84 7.62 2.48
CA LYS A 85 7.11 8.20 1.99
C LYS A 85 8.01 7.16 1.34
N HIS A 86 8.09 5.97 1.92
CA HIS A 86 8.87 4.86 1.37
C HIS A 86 8.33 4.45 0.01
N HIS A 87 7.00 4.36 -0.11
CA HIS A 87 6.35 4.03 -1.37
C HIS A 87 6.62 5.09 -2.45
N GLN A 88 6.38 6.37 -2.16
CA GLN A 88 6.67 7.46 -3.10
C GLN A 88 8.11 7.47 -3.60
N ARG A 89 9.08 7.22 -2.70
CA ARG A 89 10.49 7.10 -3.07
C ARG A 89 10.72 5.89 -3.98
N SER A 90 10.19 4.73 -3.61
CA SER A 90 10.34 3.50 -4.37
C SER A 90 9.72 3.61 -5.76
N GLU A 91 8.56 4.26 -5.90
CA GLU A 91 7.96 4.56 -7.20
C GLU A 91 8.85 5.46 -8.05
N GLN A 92 9.37 6.55 -7.49
CA GLN A 92 10.29 7.45 -8.19
C GLN A 92 11.57 6.75 -8.64
N GLU A 93 12.19 5.96 -7.76
CA GLU A 93 13.39 5.18 -8.08
C GLU A 93 13.11 4.14 -9.18
N THR A 94 11.95 3.49 -9.14
CA THR A 94 11.53 2.54 -10.17
C THR A 94 11.34 3.22 -11.52
N LEU A 95 10.69 4.38 -11.54
CA LEU A 95 10.50 5.17 -12.77
C LEU A 95 11.84 5.61 -13.36
N LEU A 96 12.76 6.12 -12.53
CA LEU A 96 14.10 6.51 -12.95
C LEU A 96 14.91 5.34 -13.50
N LEU A 97 14.78 4.16 -12.89
CA LEU A 97 15.45 2.95 -13.37
C LEU A 97 14.91 2.52 -14.73
N VAL A 98 13.58 2.50 -14.91
CA VAL A 98 12.94 2.19 -16.20
C VAL A 98 13.38 3.18 -17.27
N GLU A 99 13.37 4.48 -16.97
CA GLU A 99 13.82 5.51 -17.92
C GLU A 99 15.28 5.33 -18.31
N ARG A 100 16.15 5.02 -17.33
CA ARG A 100 17.57 4.70 -17.60
C ARG A 100 17.75 3.45 -18.44
N SER A 101 16.93 2.42 -18.23
CA SER A 101 16.98 1.18 -19.02
C SER A 101 16.46 1.37 -20.45
N LEU A 102 15.50 2.27 -20.65
CA LEU A 102 14.95 2.60 -21.97
C LEU A 102 15.85 3.58 -22.76
N ASN A 103 16.59 4.45 -22.06
CA ASN A 103 17.52 5.41 -22.67
C ASN A 103 18.98 4.91 -22.70
N GLY A 104 19.24 3.67 -22.27
CA GLY A 104 20.53 3.01 -22.47
C GLY A 104 20.68 2.59 -23.94
N PRO A 105 21.84 2.83 -24.59
CA PRO A 105 21.99 2.50 -26.00
C PRO A 105 21.85 0.99 -26.22
N ASP A 106 20.87 0.63 -27.03
CA ASP A 106 20.75 -0.65 -27.73
C ASP A 106 21.96 -0.76 -28.67
N SER A 107 23.12 -1.16 -28.14
CA SER A 107 24.26 -1.58 -28.95
C SER A 107 24.12 -3.07 -29.22
N VAL A 108 23.20 -3.39 -30.13
CA VAL A 108 23.26 -4.63 -30.90
C VAL A 108 24.37 -4.43 -31.93
N GLU A 109 25.62 -4.65 -31.55
CA GLU A 109 26.69 -4.79 -32.54
C GLU A 109 26.60 -6.19 -33.16
N ASP A 110 25.89 -6.21 -34.27
CA ASP A 110 26.01 -7.17 -35.37
C ASP A 110 27.47 -7.20 -35.86
N GLY A 111 28.11 -8.38 -35.91
CA GLY A 111 29.28 -8.58 -36.76
C GLY A 111 30.52 -9.26 -36.15
N CYS A 112 30.78 -10.47 -36.68
CA CYS A 112 32.07 -11.14 -36.88
C CYS A 112 32.70 -11.96 -35.73
N TYR A 113 32.48 -13.28 -35.79
CA TYR A 113 33.32 -14.29 -35.13
C TYR A 113 34.65 -14.47 -35.90
N PRO A 114 35.82 -14.52 -35.23
CA PRO A 114 37.09 -14.81 -35.90
C PRO A 114 37.24 -16.32 -36.18
N SER A 115 37.85 -16.63 -37.33
CA SER A 115 38.24 -17.98 -37.79
C SER A 115 39.45 -18.52 -37.04
#